data_AF-A0AAN9YRL5-F1
#
_entry.id   AF-A0AAN9YRL5-F1
#
_cell.length_a   1.000
_cell.length_b   1.000
_cell.length_c   1.000
_cell.angle_alpha   90.00
_cell.angle_beta   90.00
_cell.angle_gamma   90.00
#
_symmetry.space_group_name_H-M   'P 1'
#
loop_
_entity.id
_entity.type
_entity.pdbx_description
1 polymer ?
#
loop_
_entity_poly.entity_id
_entity_poly.type
_entity_poly.pdbx_seq_one_letter_code
_entity_poly.pdbx_strand_id
1 'polypeptide(L)'
;MAYGPSLLELTGSLRGWTGIPRLPHIAAPTLVYNGEFDTSHDISQVPFFELIPRVRWITFQNGSHMCHLDGGGLRERVLKVVGEFLVQKKATDAAVA
;
A
#
# COMPACT_ATOMS: atom_id res chain seq x y z
N MET A 1 21.29 8.38 6.51
CA MET A 1 19.85 8.08 6.71
C MET A 1 19.21 7.81 5.35
N ALA A 2 18.18 6.97 5.26
CA ALA A 2 17.62 6.49 3.99
C ALA A 2 17.16 7.63 3.04
N TYR A 3 16.49 8.64 3.60
CA TYR A 3 15.96 9.79 2.84
C TYR A 3 16.90 11.00 2.86
N GLY A 4 17.73 11.16 3.89
CA GLY A 4 18.52 12.38 4.12
C GLY A 4 18.15 12.99 5.47
N PRO A 5 18.39 14.29 5.70
CA PRO A 5 17.99 14.97 6.93
C PRO A 5 16.48 15.19 7.04
N SER A 6 15.74 15.12 5.93
CA SER A 6 14.29 15.29 5.86
C SER A 6 13.68 14.31 4.86
N LEU A 7 12.43 13.89 5.10
CA LEU A 7 11.63 13.10 4.16
C LEU A 7 11.33 13.83 2.85
N LEU A 8 11.42 15.16 2.86
CA LEU A 8 11.20 16.01 1.69
C LEU A 8 12.52 16.34 0.94
N GLU A 9 13.66 16.02 1.55
CA GLU A 9 14.99 16.30 0.98
C GLU A 9 15.72 14.99 0.68
N LEU A 10 15.35 14.37 -0.46
CA LEU A 10 15.90 13.11 -1.00
C LEU A 10 17.40 13.23 -1.37
N THR A 11 18.24 13.31 -0.35
CA THR A 11 19.71 13.41 -0.41
C THR A 11 20.38 12.19 0.22
N GLY A 12 19.59 11.28 0.78
CA GLY A 12 20.04 10.01 1.35
C GLY A 12 20.32 8.92 0.32
N SER A 13 20.60 7.72 0.82
CA SER A 13 21.03 6.57 0.02
C SER A 13 19.93 6.01 -0.91
N LEU A 14 18.66 6.34 -0.70
CA LEU A 14 17.56 5.94 -1.58
C LEU A 14 17.35 6.89 -2.77
N ARG A 15 18.16 7.96 -2.90
CA ARG A 15 18.08 8.86 -4.05
C ARG A 15 18.28 8.09 -5.36
N GLY A 16 17.31 8.19 -6.27
CA GLY A 16 17.34 7.50 -7.56
C GLY A 16 16.93 6.02 -7.51
N TRP A 17 16.60 5.49 -6.34
CA TRP A 17 16.07 4.13 -6.24
C TRP A 17 14.67 4.04 -6.87
N THR A 18 14.42 2.96 -7.62
CA THR A 18 13.08 2.63 -8.11
C THR A 18 12.87 1.12 -8.16
N GLY A 19 11.69 0.69 -7.70
CA GLY A 19 11.21 -0.68 -7.83
C GLY A 19 10.30 -0.91 -9.05
N ILE A 20 9.92 0.14 -9.78
CA ILE A 20 8.88 0.11 -10.83
C ILE A 20 9.11 -1.01 -11.87
N PRO A 21 10.33 -1.19 -12.44
CA PRO A 21 10.57 -2.25 -13.43
C PRO A 21 10.38 -3.67 -12.91
N ARG A 22 10.32 -3.86 -11.58
CA ARG A 22 10.17 -5.18 -10.94
C ARG A 22 8.73 -5.49 -10.56
N LEU A 23 7.82 -4.52 -10.60
CA LEU A 23 6.42 -4.69 -10.21
C LEU A 23 5.68 -5.78 -11.01
N PRO A 24 5.89 -5.94 -12.33
CA PRO A 24 5.26 -7.02 -13.10
C PRO A 24 5.62 -8.43 -12.63
N HIS A 25 6.73 -8.59 -11.89
CA HIS A 25 7.17 -9.90 -11.39
C HIS A 25 6.47 -10.31 -10.08
N ILE A 26 5.65 -9.43 -9.49
CA ILE A 26 4.91 -9.73 -8.27
C ILE A 26 3.74 -10.66 -8.61
N ALA A 27 3.94 -11.95 -8.34
CA ALA A 27 2.89 -12.96 -8.54
C ALA A 27 1.86 -12.96 -7.40
N ALA A 28 2.22 -12.57 -6.17
CA ALA A 28 1.33 -12.65 -5.02
C ALA A 28 0.12 -11.69 -5.15
N PRO A 29 -1.08 -12.08 -4.66
CA PRO A 29 -2.16 -11.12 -4.44
C PRO A 29 -1.63 -9.95 -3.61
N THR A 30 -1.94 -8.73 -4.03
CA THR A 30 -1.37 -7.52 -3.43
C THR A 30 -2.50 -6.55 -3.06
N LEU A 31 -2.40 -5.96 -1.87
CA LEU A 31 -3.23 -4.83 -1.44
C LEU A 31 -2.33 -3.61 -1.31
N VAL A 32 -2.68 -2.55 -2.02
CA VAL A 32 -2.11 -1.21 -1.87
C VAL A 32 -3.13 -0.34 -1.14
N TYR A 33 -2.68 0.43 -0.17
CA TYR A 33 -3.53 1.46 0.43
C TYR A 33 -2.73 2.68 0.85
N ASN A 34 -3.37 3.84 0.82
CA ASN A 34 -2.85 5.12 1.31
C ASN A 34 -3.99 5.95 1.92
N GLY A 35 -3.62 7.00 2.64
CA GLY A 35 -4.57 8.02 3.09
C GLY A 35 -4.86 9.08 2.03
N GLU A 36 -6.00 9.76 2.16
CA GLU A 36 -6.35 10.94 1.36
C GLU A 36 -5.31 12.07 1.49
N PHE A 37 -4.75 12.25 2.69
CA PHE A 37 -3.74 13.26 3.03
C PHE A 37 -2.35 12.67 3.22
N ASP A 38 -2.07 11.53 2.59
CA ASP A 38 -0.80 10.82 2.68
C ASP A 38 0.33 11.61 1.99
N THR A 39 1.53 11.59 2.57
CA THR A 39 2.73 12.12 1.88
C THR A 39 3.02 11.31 0.61
N SER A 40 2.67 10.02 0.60
CA SER A 40 2.70 9.11 -0.55
C SER A 40 1.37 9.14 -1.31
N HIS A 41 1.11 10.28 -1.96
CA HIS A 41 -0.09 10.55 -2.75
C HIS A 41 -0.36 9.47 -3.82
N ASP A 42 -1.58 9.50 -4.36
CA ASP A 42 -2.06 8.61 -5.41
C ASP A 42 -1.09 8.41 -6.58
N ILE A 43 -0.38 9.47 -7.03
CA ILE A 43 0.64 9.36 -8.09
C ILE A 43 1.76 8.36 -7.77
N SER A 44 2.11 8.20 -6.49
CA SER A 44 3.10 7.21 -6.03
C SER A 44 2.55 5.79 -6.04
N GLN A 45 1.22 5.63 -5.96
CA GLN A 45 0.53 4.34 -5.92
C GLN A 45 0.20 3.80 -7.33
N VAL A 46 -0.02 4.70 -8.30
CA VAL A 46 -0.36 4.36 -9.69
C VAL A 46 0.52 3.24 -10.27
N PRO A 47 1.87 3.26 -10.17
CA PRO A 47 2.68 2.18 -10.73
C PRO A 47 2.38 0.81 -10.11
N PHE A 48 2.05 0.75 -8.82
CA PHE A 48 1.68 -0.50 -8.16
C PHE A 48 0.34 -1.02 -8.67
N PHE A 49 -0.64 -0.13 -8.88
CA PHE A 49 -1.94 -0.50 -9.39
C PHE A 49 -1.91 -0.93 -10.88
N GLU A 50 -1.12 -0.24 -11.70
CA GLU A 50 -1.06 -0.50 -13.14
C GLU A 50 -0.17 -1.70 -13.50
N LEU A 51 0.91 -1.95 -12.75
CA LEU A 51 1.95 -2.91 -13.16
C LEU A 51 1.91 -4.23 -12.39
N ILE A 52 1.27 -4.31 -11.22
CA ILE A 52 1.12 -5.57 -10.49
C ILE A 52 -0.10 -6.32 -11.04
N PRO A 53 0.04 -7.56 -11.57
CA PRO A 53 -1.08 -8.26 -12.23
C PRO A 53 -2.30 -8.54 -11.34
N ARG A 54 -2.09 -8.69 -10.03
CA ARG A 54 -3.13 -9.06 -9.05
C ARG A 54 -3.14 -8.10 -7.88
N VAL A 55 -3.65 -6.89 -8.11
CA VAL A 55 -3.64 -5.80 -7.12
C VAL A 55 -5.01 -5.21 -6.89
N ARG A 56 -5.28 -4.83 -5.65
CA ARG A 56 -6.39 -3.97 -5.26
C ARG A 56 -5.82 -2.72 -4.60
N TRP A 57 -6.43 -1.57 -4.87
CA TRP A 57 -6.04 -0.30 -4.29
C TRP A 57 -7.22 0.36 -3.55
N ILE A 58 -6.97 0.84 -2.33
CA ILE A 58 -7.94 1.55 -1.49
C ILE A 58 -7.30 2.84 -0.95
N THR A 59 -8.01 3.96 -1.10
CA THR A 59 -7.64 5.22 -0.44
C THR A 59 -8.58 5.48 0.74
N PHE A 60 -8.02 5.64 1.94
CA PHE A 60 -8.78 5.92 3.15
C PHE A 60 -9.08 7.42 3.29
N GLN A 61 -10.36 7.78 3.17
CA GLN A 61 -10.85 9.15 3.36
C GLN A 61 -10.51 9.68 4.75
N ASN A 62 -10.06 10.93 4.83
CA ASN A 62 -9.51 11.59 6.01
C ASN A 62 -8.24 10.97 6.61
N GLY A 63 -7.66 9.95 5.96
CA GLY A 63 -6.44 9.29 6.43
C GLY A 63 -5.18 10.04 6.03
N SER A 64 -4.15 9.98 6.89
CA SER A 64 -2.81 10.51 6.63
C SER A 64 -1.84 9.37 6.26
N HIS A 65 -0.53 9.58 6.41
CA HIS A 65 0.48 8.53 6.15
C HIS A 65 0.33 7.30 7.06
N MET A 66 -0.13 7.52 8.30
CA MET A 66 -0.31 6.44 9.28
C MET A 66 -1.79 6.17 9.53
N CYS A 67 -2.57 5.92 8.48
CA CYS A 67 -4.02 5.65 8.55
C CYS A 67 -4.43 4.63 9.63
N HIS A 68 -3.56 3.65 9.93
CA HIS A 68 -3.81 2.61 10.94
C HIS A 68 -3.62 3.08 12.39
N LEU A 69 -3.03 4.27 12.59
CA LEU A 69 -2.88 4.95 13.90
C LEU A 69 -3.76 6.19 14.01
N ASP A 70 -4.30 6.67 12.89
CA ASP A 70 -5.22 7.80 12.88
C ASP A 70 -6.51 7.49 13.66
N GLY A 71 -7.10 8.54 14.23
CA GLY A 71 -8.35 8.48 14.98
C GLY A 71 -9.60 8.37 14.10
N GLY A 72 -10.78 8.61 14.69
CA GLY A 72 -12.03 8.69 13.92
C GLY A 72 -12.52 7.37 13.32
N GLY A 73 -12.07 6.23 13.85
CA GLY A 73 -12.45 4.91 13.36
C GLY A 73 -11.63 4.41 12.16
N LEU A 74 -10.61 5.16 11.73
CA LEU A 74 -9.76 4.77 10.60
C LEU A 74 -8.95 3.51 10.91
N ARG A 75 -8.38 3.42 12.11
CA ARG A 75 -7.69 2.23 12.59
C ARG A 75 -8.51 0.96 12.38
N GLU A 76 -9.76 0.94 12.83
CA GLU A 76 -10.64 -0.23 12.73
C GLU A 76 -10.96 -0.55 11.27
N ARG A 77 -11.16 0.46 10.42
CA ARG A 77 -11.39 0.28 8.98
C ARG A 77 -10.16 -0.32 8.29
N VAL A 78 -8.96 0.20 8.57
CA VAL A 78 -7.71 -0.32 8.00
C VAL A 78 -7.49 -1.76 8.45
N LEU A 79 -7.60 -2.05 9.75
CA LEU A 79 -7.42 -3.40 10.28
C LEU A 79 -8.45 -4.39 9.73
N LYS A 80 -9.71 -3.96 9.52
CA LYS A 80 -10.73 -4.78 8.87
C LYS A 80 -10.35 -5.12 7.43
N VAL A 81 -9.99 -4.12 6.63
CA VAL A 81 -9.59 -4.30 5.22
C VAL A 81 -8.37 -5.21 5.09
N VAL A 82 -7.33 -4.97 5.91
CA VAL A 82 -6.13 -5.80 5.93
C VAL A 82 -6.46 -7.21 6.41
N GLY A 83 -7.26 -7.36 7.45
CA GLY A 83 -7.71 -8.66 7.96
C GLY A 83 -8.46 -9.48 6.92
N GLU A 84 -9.44 -8.87 6.25
CA GLU A 84 -10.19 -9.48 5.14
C GLU A 84 -9.27 -9.92 4.00
N PHE A 85 -8.31 -9.08 3.62
CA PHE A 85 -7.31 -9.42 2.62
C PHE A 85 -6.42 -10.60 3.02
N LEU A 86 -6.02 -10.70 4.30
CA LEU A 86 -5.18 -11.80 4.77
C LEU A 86 -5.94 -13.14 4.85
N VAL A 87 -7.23 -13.12 5.19
CA VAL A 87 -8.03 -14.35 5.31
C VAL A 87 -8.66 -14.84 4.00
N GLN A 88 -8.66 -14.02 2.93
CA GLN A 88 -9.28 -14.36 1.64
C GLN A 88 -8.83 -15.71 1.07
N LYS A 89 -7.60 -16.14 1.36
CA LYS A 89 -7.02 -17.40 0.87
C LYS A 89 -7.64 -18.66 1.50
N LYS A 90 -8.36 -18.55 2.63
CA LYS A 90 -9.10 -19.69 3.20
C LYS A 90 -10.35 -20.08 2.42
N ALA A 91 -10.90 -19.18 1.60
CA ALA A 91 -12.18 -19.43 0.91
C ALA A 91 -12.01 -20.09 -0.47
N THR A 92 -10.88 -19.90 -1.14
CA THR A 92 -10.67 -20.42 -2.51
C THR A 92 -10.22 -21.89 -2.51
N ASP A 93 -9.43 -22.32 -1.53
CA ASP A 93 -8.97 -23.72 -1.42
C ASP A 93 -10.10 -24.68 -0.94
N ALA A 94 -11.15 -24.16 -0.29
CA ALA A 94 -12.30 -24.93 0.18
C ALA A 94 -13.42 -25.10 -0.87
N ALA A 95 -13.37 -24.35 -1.97
CA ALA A 95 -14.35 -24.43 -3.06
C ALA A 95 -13.92 -25.35 -4.21
N VAL A 96 -12.71 -25.93 -4.12
CA VAL A 96 -12.12 -26.85 -5.11
C VAL A 96 -11.82 -28.23 -4.48
N ALA A 97 -12.30 -28.48 -3.26
CA ALA A 97 -12.31 -29.78 -2.59
C ALA A 97 -13.76 -30.28 -2.46
#